data_AF-A0A353LJS1-F1
#
_entry.id   AF-A0A353LJS1-F1
#
_cell.length_a   1.000
_cell.length_b   1.000
_cell.length_c   1.000
_cell.angle_alpha   90.00
_cell.angle_beta   90.00
_cell.angle_gamma   90.00
#
_symmetry.space_group_name_H-M   'P 1'
#
loop_
_entity.id
_entity.type
_entity.pdbx_description
1 polymer ?
#
loop_
_entity_poly.entity_id
_entity_poly.type
_entity_poly.pdbx_seq_one_letter_code
_entity_poly.pdbx_strand_id
1 'polypeptide(L)'
;PEYVTGSTRMKSGTAQKLVLNMITTATMIKLGRVKGNKMVNMQLTNQKLVDRGTRMIVDELGLSYEQAKNLLLLHGNVKTAIEIYKNQQK
;
A
#
# COMPACT_ATOMS: atom_id res chain seq x y z
N PRO A 1 -4.09 -17.95 31.20
CA PRO A 1 -5.56 -18.10 31.06
C PRO A 1 -6.22 -16.84 30.46
N GLU A 2 -7.28 -17.01 29.66
CA GLU A 2 -8.13 -15.91 29.21
C GLU A 2 -8.86 -15.27 30.40
N TYR A 3 -9.30 -14.01 30.28
CA TYR A 3 -10.05 -13.34 31.35
C TYR A 3 -11.39 -14.04 31.59
N VAL A 4 -12.11 -14.37 30.51
CA VAL A 4 -13.22 -15.31 30.54
C VAL A 4 -12.67 -16.70 30.21
N THR A 5 -12.77 -17.62 31.16
CA THR A 5 -12.27 -19.00 31.00
C THR A 5 -12.81 -19.62 29.71
N GLY A 6 -11.90 -20.06 28.83
CA GLY A 6 -12.24 -20.67 27.54
C GLY A 6 -12.57 -19.71 26.40
N SER A 7 -12.66 -18.39 26.62
CA SER A 7 -12.99 -17.43 25.55
C SER A 7 -11.77 -17.06 24.70
N THR A 8 -11.33 -17.98 23.85
CA THR A 8 -10.13 -17.84 23.02
C THR A 8 -10.19 -16.70 22.00
N ARG A 9 -11.38 -16.19 21.68
CA ARG A 9 -11.54 -14.98 20.83
C ARG A 9 -10.87 -13.72 21.40
N MET A 10 -10.51 -13.72 22.70
CA MET A 10 -9.88 -12.60 23.38
C MET A 10 -8.37 -12.52 23.09
N LYS A 11 -7.49 -12.93 24.03
CA LYS A 11 -6.03 -12.78 23.85
C LYS A 11 -5.51 -13.67 22.75
N SER A 12 -5.99 -14.90 22.67
CA SER A 12 -5.54 -15.87 21.67
C SER A 12 -5.92 -15.41 20.25
N GLY A 13 -7.16 -14.94 20.04
CA GLY A 13 -7.60 -14.37 18.76
C GLY A 13 -6.84 -13.09 18.38
N THR A 14 -6.54 -12.23 19.35
CA THR A 14 -5.71 -11.03 19.12
C THR A 14 -4.29 -11.42 18.71
N ALA A 15 -3.69 -12.41 19.37
CA ALA A 15 -2.36 -12.92 19.04
C ALA A 15 -2.34 -13.52 17.62
N GLN A 16 -3.35 -14.30 17.24
CA GLN A 16 -3.49 -14.85 15.89
C GLN A 16 -3.56 -13.74 14.82
N LYS A 17 -4.37 -12.70 15.05
CA LYS A 17 -4.46 -11.55 14.13
C LYS A 17 -3.12 -10.85 13.96
N LEU A 18 -2.37 -10.64 15.03
CA LEU A 18 -1.06 -10.02 14.97
C LEU A 18 -0.07 -10.87 14.17
N VAL A 19 -0.02 -12.19 14.44
CA VAL A 19 0.86 -13.11 13.72
C VAL A 19 0.51 -13.18 12.24
N LEU A 20 -0.76 -13.30 11.88
CA LEU A 20 -1.20 -13.32 10.48
C LEU A 20 -0.90 -11.99 9.76
N ASN A 21 -1.11 -10.87 10.43
CA ASN A 21 -0.74 -9.55 9.89
C ASN A 21 0.77 -9.44 9.66
N MET A 22 1.60 -9.95 10.58
CA MET A 22 3.06 -9.93 10.42
C MET A 22 3.51 -10.79 9.24
N ILE A 23 3.01 -12.03 9.13
CA ILE A 23 3.38 -12.94 8.03
C ILE A 23 2.99 -12.36 6.68
N THR A 24 1.74 -11.90 6.54
CA THR A 24 1.24 -11.34 5.27
C THR A 24 1.96 -10.05 4.90
N THR A 25 2.17 -9.13 5.86
CA THR A 25 2.88 -7.86 5.60
C THR A 25 4.34 -8.11 5.21
N ALA A 26 5.06 -8.97 5.94
CA ALA A 26 6.46 -9.31 5.63
C ALA A 26 6.60 -9.95 4.25
N THR A 27 5.66 -10.83 3.87
CA THR A 27 5.63 -11.44 2.54
C THR A 27 5.41 -10.40 1.44
N MET A 28 4.47 -9.47 1.63
CA MET A 28 4.20 -8.40 0.64
C MET A 28 5.39 -7.44 0.47
N ILE A 29 6.15 -7.18 1.55
CA ILE A 29 7.41 -6.41 1.48
C ILE A 29 8.44 -7.16 0.64
N LYS A 30 8.66 -8.46 0.89
CA LYS A 30 9.61 -9.28 0.11
C LYS A 30 9.24 -9.38 -1.37
N LEU A 31 7.95 -9.36 -1.70
CA LEU A 31 7.44 -9.33 -3.09
C LEU A 31 7.56 -7.95 -3.77
N GLY A 32 8.12 -6.94 -3.09
CA GLY A 32 8.32 -5.61 -3.67
C GLY A 32 7.02 -4.83 -3.90
N ARG A 33 5.96 -5.16 -3.16
CA ARG A 33 4.66 -4.44 -3.19
C ARG A 33 4.62 -3.22 -2.27
N VAL A 34 5.65 -3.07 -1.43
CA VAL A 34 5.87 -1.95 -0.52
C VAL A 34 7.25 -1.36 -0.83
N LYS A 35 7.36 -0.04 -0.92
CA LYS A 35 8.63 0.68 -1.09
C LYS A 35 8.81 1.62 0.10
N GLY A 36 9.86 1.40 0.90
CA GLY A 36 10.01 2.06 2.19
C GLY A 36 8.82 1.73 3.10
N ASN A 37 8.06 2.75 3.50
CA ASN A 37 6.79 2.61 4.24
C ASN A 37 5.54 2.86 3.37
N LYS A 38 5.69 3.01 2.04
CA LYS A 38 4.58 3.30 1.11
C LYS A 38 4.10 2.03 0.43
N MET A 39 2.78 1.80 0.43
CA MET A 39 2.15 0.71 -0.30
C MET A 39 1.97 1.10 -1.78
N VAL A 40 2.90 0.68 -2.64
CA VAL A 40 2.97 1.11 -4.05
C VAL A 40 2.12 0.26 -5.00
N ASN A 41 1.68 -0.92 -4.54
CA ASN A 41 0.83 -1.84 -5.31
C ASN A 41 -0.58 -1.93 -4.70
N MET A 42 -1.25 -0.79 -4.62
CA MET A 42 -2.59 -0.65 -4.07
C MET A 42 -3.63 -0.61 -5.19
N GLN A 43 -4.76 -1.28 -4.97
CA GLN A 43 -5.90 -1.24 -5.89
C GLN A 43 -6.68 0.06 -5.69
N LEU A 44 -6.90 0.82 -6.77
CA LEU A 44 -7.56 2.13 -6.73
C LEU A 44 -9.10 1.99 -6.79
N THR A 45 -9.70 1.38 -5.77
CA THR A 45 -11.14 1.06 -5.78
C THR A 45 -12.04 2.20 -5.32
N ASN A 46 -11.49 3.28 -4.77
CA ASN A 46 -12.27 4.42 -4.30
C ASN A 46 -11.46 5.72 -4.35
N GLN A 47 -12.17 6.85 -4.22
CA GLN A 47 -11.60 8.19 -4.32
C GLN A 47 -10.48 8.46 -3.30
N LYS A 48 -10.56 7.90 -2.09
CA LYS A 48 -9.52 8.03 -1.06
C LYS A 48 -8.22 7.33 -1.48
N LEU A 49 -8.32 6.16 -2.12
CA LEU A 49 -7.15 5.43 -2.59
C LEU A 49 -6.52 6.10 -3.81
N VAL A 50 -7.35 6.68 -4.70
CA VAL A 50 -6.88 7.53 -5.81
C VAL A 50 -6.12 8.74 -5.27
N ASP A 51 -6.71 9.50 -4.36
CA ASP A 51 -6.06 10.68 -3.77
C ASP A 51 -4.75 10.33 -3.05
N ARG A 52 -4.75 9.25 -2.26
CA ARG A 52 -3.53 8.74 -1.62
C ARG A 52 -2.45 8.38 -2.65
N GLY A 53 -2.82 7.68 -3.72
CA GLY A 53 -1.88 7.31 -4.78
C GLY A 53 -1.30 8.54 -5.50
N THR A 54 -2.15 9.54 -5.77
CA THR A 54 -1.72 10.80 -6.40
C THR A 54 -0.68 11.51 -5.53
N ARG A 55 -0.94 11.65 -4.23
CA ARG A 55 0.01 12.26 -3.28
C ARG A 55 1.34 11.51 -3.24
N MET A 56 1.30 10.17 -3.24
CA MET A 56 2.53 9.37 -3.28
C MET A 56 3.40 9.66 -4.52
N ILE A 57 2.77 9.91 -5.68
CA ILE A 57 3.46 10.24 -6.93
C ILE A 57 4.00 11.67 -6.89
N VAL A 58 3.21 12.63 -6.40
CA VAL A 58 3.65 14.02 -6.20
C VAL A 58 4.88 14.07 -5.30
N ASP A 59 4.85 13.38 -4.16
CA ASP A 59 5.96 13.35 -3.20
C ASP A 59 7.23 12.71 -3.78
N GLU A 60 7.10 11.76 -4.71
CA GLU A 60 8.24 11.01 -5.27
C GLU A 60 8.83 11.65 -6.54
N LEU A 61 8.00 12.30 -7.36
CA LEU A 61 8.39 12.84 -8.66
C LEU A 61 8.39 14.38 -8.71
N GLY A 62 7.83 15.07 -7.71
CA GLY A 62 7.72 16.53 -7.69
C GLY A 62 6.76 17.11 -8.73
N LEU A 63 5.86 16.29 -9.27
CA LEU A 63 4.87 16.68 -10.28
C LEU A 63 3.72 17.48 -9.67
N SER A 64 2.99 18.23 -10.51
CA SER A 64 1.72 18.81 -10.07
C SER A 64 0.69 17.72 -9.77
N TYR A 65 -0.25 18.01 -8.87
CA TYR A 65 -1.28 17.05 -8.46
C TYR A 65 -2.11 16.54 -9.65
N GLU A 66 -2.47 17.41 -10.59
CA GLU A 66 -3.24 17.03 -11.78
C GLU A 66 -2.45 16.09 -12.69
N GLN A 67 -1.17 16.39 -12.94
CA GLN A 67 -0.30 15.53 -13.74
C GLN A 67 -0.12 14.16 -13.08
N ALA A 68 0.13 14.13 -11.77
CA ALA A 68 0.27 12.90 -11.00
C ALA A 68 -1.01 12.06 -11.02
N LYS A 69 -2.19 12.70 -10.93
CA LYS A 69 -3.49 12.03 -10.98
C LYS A 69 -3.73 11.40 -12.35
N ASN A 70 -3.46 12.13 -13.43
CA ASN A 70 -3.61 11.63 -14.79
C ASN A 70 -2.68 10.45 -15.06
N LEU A 71 -1.41 10.55 -14.62
CA LEU A 71 -0.44 9.47 -14.72
C LEU A 71 -0.89 8.22 -13.93
N LEU A 72 -1.42 8.41 -12.73
CA LEU A 72 -1.94 7.32 -11.90
C LEU A 72 -3.13 6.62 -12.55
N LEU A 73 -4.09 7.37 -13.10
CA LEU A 73 -5.28 6.81 -13.74
C LEU A 73 -4.94 6.09 -15.04
N LEU A 74 -3.95 6.58 -15.79
CA LEU A 74 -3.49 5.95 -17.03
C LEU A 74 -2.84 4.58 -16.78
N HIS A 75 -2.07 4.45 -15.70
CA HIS A 75 -1.28 3.24 -15.42
C HIS A 75 -1.87 2.35 -14.31
N GLY A 76 -2.93 2.79 -13.64
CA GLY A 76 -3.73 2.03 -12.67
C GLY A 76 -3.05 1.73 -11.33
N ASN A 77 -1.72 1.81 -11.24
CA ASN A 77 -0.97 1.57 -10.02
C ASN A 77 0.21 2.56 -9.86
N VAL A 78 0.58 2.84 -8.60
CA VAL A 78 1.61 3.84 -8.26
C VAL A 78 3.00 3.40 -8.72
N LYS A 79 3.34 2.11 -8.58
CA LYS A 79 4.68 1.58 -8.94
C LYS A 79 4.97 1.75 -10.44
N THR A 80 4.07 1.26 -11.29
CA THR A 80 4.15 1.31 -12.75
C THR A 80 4.10 2.75 -13.25
N ALA A 81 3.26 3.61 -12.66
CA ALA A 81 3.23 5.04 -12.99
C ALA A 81 4.61 5.69 -12.79
N ILE A 82 5.26 5.44 -11.64
CA ILE A 82 6.60 5.98 -11.34
C ILE A 82 7.66 5.39 -12.29
N GLU A 83 7.60 4.09 -12.56
CA GLU A 83 8.58 3.39 -13.40
C GLU A 83 8.53 3.86 -14.87
N ILE A 84 7.34 4.01 -15.44
CA ILE A 84 7.15 4.51 -16.81
C ILE A 84 7.64 5.95 -16.93
N TYR A 85 7.28 6.82 -15.97
CA TYR A 85 7.72 8.21 -15.98
C TYR A 85 9.25 8.33 -15.91
N LYS A 86 9.91 7.53 -15.06
CA LYS A 86 11.39 7.51 -14.97
C LYS A 86 12.05 6.95 -16.24
N ASN A 87 11.44 5.98 -16.90
CA ASN A 87 11.96 5.41 -18.14
C ASN A 87 11.82 6.38 -19.34
N GLN A 88 10.82 7.24 -19.35
CA GLN A 88 10.64 8.27 -20.39
C GLN A 88 11.64 9.44 -20.29
N GLN A 89 12.29 9.63 -19.14
CA GLN A 89 13.31 10.67 -18.93
C GLN A 89 14.74 10.20 -19.19
N LYS A 90 14.95 8.90 -19.45
CA LYS A 90 16.22 8.35 -19.91
C LYS A 90 16.30 8.40 -21.43
#